data_AF-A0A645F4G6-F1
#
_entry.id   AF-A0A645F4G6-F1
#
_cell.length_a   1.000
_cell.length_b   1.000
_cell.length_c   1.000
_cell.angle_alpha   90.00
_cell.angle_beta   90.00
_cell.angle_gamma   90.00
#
_symmetry.space_group_name_H-M   'P 1'
#
loop_
_entity.id
_entity.type
_entity.pdbx_description
1 polymer ?
#
loop_
_entity_poly.entity_id
_entity_poly.type
_entity_poly.pdbx_seq_one_letter_code
_entity_poly.pdbx_strand_id
1 'polypeptide(L)'
;MLPQLESVVKGKKIPEGLPLVEAMFIAELQNMLLTAGHDLDQISLPLRFSVSTGQESYLTLSGREVTAVAGDLMFSDRQSVISSILRGPDRRTAITEGTSRVLYSAYAPPGVEQELTMKHLNDMEGYVRLFSKEAVTTVKKIYG
;
A
#
# COMPACT_ATOMS: atom_id res chain seq x y z
N MET A 1 -11.05 10.22 9.22
CA MET A 1 -9.71 10.84 9.10
C MET A 1 -8.74 9.73 8.69
N LEU A 2 -7.72 10.01 7.87
CA LEU A 2 -6.79 8.97 7.40
C LEU A 2 -6.10 8.30 8.61
N PRO A 3 -6.04 6.96 8.70
CA PRO A 3 -5.46 6.27 9.86
C PRO A 3 -4.04 6.74 10.21
N GLN A 4 -3.22 7.06 9.21
CA GLN A 4 -1.86 7.57 9.46
C GLN A 4 -1.86 8.95 10.08
N LEU A 5 -2.68 9.88 9.57
CA LEU A 5 -2.81 11.21 10.16
C LEU A 5 -3.32 11.10 11.61
N GLU A 6 -4.31 10.24 11.86
CA GLU A 6 -4.76 10.00 13.23
C GLU A 6 -3.62 9.50 14.13
N SER A 7 -2.79 8.60 13.60
CA SER A 7 -1.69 8.01 14.37
C SER A 7 -0.64 9.06 14.75
N VAL A 8 -0.29 9.97 13.83
CA VAL A 8 0.67 11.06 14.10
C VAL A 8 0.09 12.06 15.09
N VAL A 9 -1.19 12.45 14.93
CA VAL A 9 -1.87 13.33 15.89
C VAL A 9 -1.93 12.70 17.29
N LYS A 10 -2.05 11.38 17.37
CA LYS A 10 -2.02 10.60 18.63
C LYS A 10 -0.59 10.36 19.15
N GLY A 11 0.43 10.98 18.57
CA GLY A 11 1.82 10.93 19.04
C GLY A 11 2.64 9.73 18.54
N LYS A 12 2.14 8.97 17.57
CA LYS A 12 2.94 7.91 16.94
C LYS A 12 4.07 8.55 16.13
N LYS A 13 5.29 8.06 16.34
CA LYS A 13 6.44 8.42 15.50
C LYS A 13 6.22 7.93 14.07
N ILE A 14 6.79 8.67 13.12
CA ILE A 14 6.93 8.21 11.73
C ILE A 14 7.62 6.83 11.77
N PRO A 15 7.20 5.84 10.96
CA PRO A 15 7.89 4.54 10.91
C PRO A 15 9.38 4.76 10.71
N GLU A 16 10.22 4.33 11.65
CA GLU A 16 11.67 4.44 11.54
C GLU A 16 12.22 3.10 11.00
N GLY A 17 13.00 3.13 9.92
CA GLY A 17 13.91 2.02 9.56
C GLY A 17 13.68 1.33 8.22
N LEU A 18 12.62 1.66 7.47
CA LEU A 18 12.39 1.14 6.11
C LEU A 18 12.07 2.30 5.16
N PRO A 19 13.06 2.81 4.40
CA PRO A 19 12.89 4.00 3.55
C PRO A 19 11.74 3.90 2.53
N LEU A 20 11.47 2.70 2.01
CA LEU A 20 10.32 2.45 1.13
C LEU A 20 8.99 2.66 1.85
N VAL A 21 8.86 2.18 3.10
CA VAL A 21 7.65 2.40 3.92
C VAL A 21 7.52 3.87 4.30
N GLU A 22 8.63 4.53 4.64
CA GLU A 22 8.65 5.97 4.95
C GLU A 22 8.19 6.82 3.75
N ALA A 23 8.65 6.50 2.55
CA ALA A 23 8.26 7.21 1.32
C ALA A 23 6.76 7.17 1.07
N MET A 24 6.13 5.98 1.16
CA MET A 24 4.67 5.90 1.01
C MET A 24 3.98 6.66 2.15
N PHE A 25 4.42 6.49 3.40
CA PHE A 25 3.80 7.13 4.56
C PHE A 25 3.79 8.66 4.47
N ILE A 26 4.90 9.27 4.05
CA ILE A 26 4.98 10.73 3.83
C ILE A 26 4.03 11.17 2.71
N ALA A 27 3.95 10.41 1.61
CA ALA A 27 3.03 10.72 0.52
C ALA A 27 1.56 10.59 0.92
N GLU A 28 1.23 9.63 1.79
CA GLU A 28 -0.11 9.47 2.35
C GLU A 28 -0.49 10.68 3.22
N LEU A 29 0.41 11.13 4.09
CA LEU A 29 0.18 12.32 4.93
C LEU A 29 0.02 13.60 4.09
N GLN A 30 0.82 13.74 3.03
CA GLN A 30 0.78 14.93 2.18
C GLN A 30 -0.51 15.00 1.34
N ASN A 31 -0.96 13.87 0.80
CA ASN A 31 -2.01 13.84 -0.22
C ASN A 31 -3.34 13.23 0.27
N MET A 32 -3.37 12.71 1.49
CA MET A 32 -4.55 12.09 2.12
C MET A 32 -5.12 10.89 1.36
N LEU A 33 -4.27 10.17 0.60
CA LEU A 33 -4.62 8.94 -0.09
C LEU A 33 -4.00 7.74 0.62
N LEU A 34 -4.82 6.69 0.81
CA LEU A 34 -4.39 5.47 1.46
C LEU A 34 -3.63 4.58 0.47
N THR A 35 -2.48 4.08 0.89
CA THR A 35 -1.58 3.28 0.09
C THR A 35 -1.21 1.99 0.82
N ALA A 36 -1.03 0.92 0.04
CA ALA A 36 -0.39 -0.29 0.48
C ALA A 36 0.92 -0.48 -0.30
N GLY A 37 1.98 -0.83 0.42
CA GLY A 37 3.28 -1.16 -0.14
C GLY A 37 3.57 -2.64 0.01
N HIS A 38 4.04 -3.25 -1.07
CA HIS A 38 4.32 -4.68 -1.15
C HIS A 38 5.69 -4.94 -1.77
N ASP A 39 6.41 -5.93 -1.26
CA ASP A 39 7.56 -6.52 -1.95
C ASP A 39 7.06 -7.28 -3.18
N LEU A 40 7.41 -6.77 -4.36
CA LEU A 40 6.94 -7.31 -5.64
C LEU A 40 7.49 -8.72 -5.89
N ASP A 41 8.67 -9.05 -5.39
CA ASP A 41 9.27 -10.37 -5.59
C ASP A 41 8.59 -11.45 -4.73
N GLN A 42 7.78 -11.05 -3.74
CA GLN A 42 6.93 -11.96 -2.96
C GLN A 42 5.53 -12.15 -3.55
N ILE A 43 5.15 -11.39 -4.59
CA ILE A 43 3.82 -11.44 -5.21
C ILE A 43 3.77 -12.53 -6.30
N SER A 44 2.75 -13.40 -6.22
CA SER A 44 2.46 -14.41 -7.25
C SER A 44 1.45 -13.91 -8.27
N LEU A 45 1.93 -13.22 -9.30
CA LEU A 45 1.10 -12.64 -10.37
C LEU A 45 0.18 -13.66 -11.08
N PRO A 46 -0.98 -13.24 -11.62
CA PRO A 46 -1.45 -11.86 -11.70
C PRO A 46 -2.09 -11.37 -10.40
N LEU A 47 -2.06 -10.06 -10.21
CA LEU A 47 -2.88 -9.40 -9.20
C LEU A 47 -4.33 -9.34 -9.65
N ARG A 48 -5.25 -9.51 -8.71
CA ARG A 48 -6.68 -9.36 -8.88
C ARG A 48 -7.17 -8.31 -7.90
N PHE A 49 -7.98 -7.40 -8.41
CA PHE A 49 -8.73 -6.43 -7.62
C PHE A 49 -10.18 -6.90 -7.55
N SER A 50 -10.73 -6.99 -6.35
CA SER A 50 -12.06 -7.55 -6.13
C SER A 50 -12.71 -7.00 -4.86
N VAL A 51 -14.03 -7.14 -4.78
CA VAL A 51 -14.79 -6.89 -3.56
C VAL A 51 -14.81 -8.18 -2.73
N SER A 52 -14.43 -8.07 -1.46
CA SER A 52 -14.39 -9.17 -0.49
C SER A 52 -15.78 -9.71 -0.21
N THR A 53 -15.90 -11.04 -0.14
CA THR A 53 -17.12 -11.74 0.28
C THR A 53 -17.25 -11.83 1.79
N GLY A 54 -16.17 -11.58 2.54
CA GLY A 54 -16.10 -11.74 3.97
C GLY A 54 -15.73 -13.15 4.41
N GLN A 55 -15.23 -13.98 3.50
CA GLN A 55 -14.77 -15.35 3.77
C GLN A 55 -13.25 -15.50 3.57
N GLU A 56 -12.61 -14.48 3.00
CA GLU A 56 -11.19 -14.46 2.71
C GLU A 56 -10.40 -14.13 3.98
N SER A 57 -9.46 -15.01 4.34
CA SER A 57 -8.58 -14.81 5.49
C SER A 57 -7.13 -14.66 5.06
N TYR A 58 -6.37 -13.86 5.81
CA TYR A 58 -4.93 -13.69 5.63
C TYR A 58 -4.25 -13.22 6.92
N LEU A 59 -2.92 -13.34 6.97
CA LEU A 59 -2.11 -12.84 8.08
C LEU A 59 -1.75 -11.39 7.84
N THR A 60 -2.09 -10.50 8.76
CA THR A 60 -1.65 -9.09 8.71
C THR A 60 -0.17 -8.97 9.10
N LEU A 61 0.41 -7.78 8.89
CA LEU A 61 1.78 -7.46 9.34
C LEU A 61 2.07 -7.81 10.81
N SER A 62 1.07 -7.77 11.71
CA SER A 62 1.25 -8.15 13.12
C SER A 62 1.30 -9.67 13.35
N GLY A 63 1.15 -10.48 12.30
CA GLY A 63 1.04 -11.94 12.39
C GLY A 63 -0.32 -12.43 12.84
N ARG A 64 -1.32 -11.55 12.96
CA ARG A 64 -2.69 -11.93 13.32
C ARG A 64 -3.44 -12.37 12.07
N GLU A 65 -4.10 -13.52 12.15
CA GLU A 65 -5.08 -13.93 11.14
C GLU A 65 -6.33 -13.06 11.26
N VAL A 66 -6.76 -12.52 10.12
CA VAL A 66 -7.98 -11.72 10.00
C VAL A 66 -8.78 -12.20 8.81
N THR A 67 -10.09 -12.07 8.92
CA THR A 67 -11.01 -12.19 7.79
C THR A 67 -11.26 -10.79 7.21
N ALA A 68 -11.18 -10.69 5.89
CA ALA A 68 -11.55 -9.49 5.14
C ALA A 68 -12.99 -9.11 5.46
N VAL A 69 -13.29 -7.82 5.47
CA VAL A 69 -14.66 -7.36 5.74
C VAL A 69 -15.49 -7.56 4.47
N ALA A 70 -16.70 -8.10 4.57
CA ALA A 70 -17.58 -8.22 3.41
C ALA A 70 -17.86 -6.84 2.80
N GLY A 71 -17.72 -6.72 1.48
CA GLY A 71 -17.84 -5.44 0.77
C GLY A 71 -16.56 -4.60 0.74
N ASP A 72 -15.47 -5.03 1.38
CA ASP A 72 -14.20 -4.32 1.34
C ASP A 72 -13.51 -4.49 -0.03
N LEU A 73 -12.74 -3.47 -0.44
CA LEU A 73 -11.90 -3.58 -1.62
C LEU A 73 -10.59 -4.27 -1.23
N MET A 74 -10.23 -5.30 -1.99
CA MET A 74 -9.04 -6.10 -1.74
C MET A 74 -8.20 -6.33 -2.99
N PHE A 75 -6.89 -6.47 -2.77
CA PHE A 75 -5.98 -7.08 -3.72
C PHE A 75 -5.67 -8.51 -3.29
N SER A 76 -5.70 -9.41 -4.26
CA SER A 76 -5.21 -10.78 -4.12
C SER A 76 -4.22 -11.09 -5.24
N ASP A 77 -3.34 -12.04 -4.99
CA ASP A 77 -2.50 -12.66 -6.01
C ASP A 77 -2.97 -14.11 -6.24
N ARG A 78 -2.17 -14.95 -6.91
CA ARG A 78 -2.53 -16.37 -7.11
C ARG A 78 -2.59 -17.20 -5.83
N GLN A 79 -1.96 -16.76 -4.75
CA GLN A 79 -1.88 -17.51 -3.50
C GLN A 79 -2.95 -17.07 -2.51
N SER A 80 -3.07 -15.77 -2.26
CA SER A 80 -3.90 -15.25 -1.18
C SER A 80 -4.28 -13.78 -1.39
N VAL A 81 -5.14 -13.28 -0.50
CA VAL A 81 -5.25 -11.83 -0.27
C VAL A 81 -3.89 -11.29 0.16
N ILE A 82 -3.51 -10.15 -0.42
CA ILE A 82 -2.28 -9.42 -0.07
C ILE A 82 -2.57 -8.08 0.60
N SER A 83 -3.74 -7.48 0.36
CA SER A 83 -4.18 -6.31 1.11
C SER A 83 -5.68 -6.10 0.99
N SER A 84 -6.26 -5.39 1.96
CA SER A 84 -7.60 -4.80 1.86
C SER A 84 -7.59 -3.42 2.53
N ILE A 85 -8.55 -2.56 2.18
CA ILE A 85 -8.59 -1.19 2.73
C ILE A 85 -8.78 -1.22 4.25
N LEU A 86 -9.67 -2.07 4.77
CA LEU A 86 -10.05 -2.04 6.19
C LEU A 86 -9.14 -2.89 7.08
N ARG A 87 -8.38 -3.83 6.52
CA ARG A 87 -7.46 -4.68 7.29
C ARG A 87 -5.98 -4.44 7.00
N GLY A 88 -5.66 -3.65 5.96
CA GLY A 88 -4.29 -3.32 5.57
C GLY A 88 -3.57 -4.47 4.84
N PRO A 89 -2.25 -4.34 4.65
CA PRO A 89 -1.46 -5.33 3.92
C PRO A 89 -1.21 -6.61 4.71
N ASP A 90 -0.95 -7.68 3.98
CA ASP A 90 -0.59 -8.98 4.49
C ASP A 90 0.89 -9.06 4.87
N ARG A 91 1.24 -10.10 5.62
CA ARG A 91 2.61 -10.32 6.09
C ARG A 91 3.54 -10.88 5.02
N ARG A 92 3.04 -11.74 4.12
CA ARG A 92 3.91 -12.46 3.17
C ARG A 92 4.56 -11.49 2.19
N THR A 93 3.83 -10.47 1.76
CA THR A 93 4.33 -9.47 0.80
C THR A 93 4.84 -8.20 1.46
N ALA A 94 5.12 -8.24 2.77
CA ALA A 94 5.62 -7.08 3.49
C ALA A 94 6.95 -6.58 2.92
N ILE A 95 7.10 -5.26 2.83
CA ILE A 95 8.38 -4.62 2.53
C ILE A 95 9.36 -4.93 3.67
N THR A 96 10.59 -5.29 3.32
CA THR A 96 11.69 -5.55 4.23
C THR A 96 12.94 -4.77 3.82
N GLU A 97 14.01 -4.86 4.61
CA GLU A 97 15.32 -4.29 4.25
C GLU A 97 15.89 -4.89 2.95
N GLY A 98 15.49 -6.12 2.59
CA GLY A 98 15.92 -6.81 1.38
C GLY A 98 15.10 -6.48 0.14
N THR A 99 14.01 -5.71 0.26
CA THR A 99 13.12 -5.41 -0.87
C THR A 99 13.83 -4.53 -1.89
N SER A 100 14.04 -5.06 -3.09
CA SER A 100 14.63 -4.33 -4.23
C SER A 100 13.60 -3.87 -5.26
N ARG A 101 12.43 -4.53 -5.29
CA ARG A 101 11.33 -4.25 -6.19
C ARG A 101 10.06 -4.06 -5.39
N VAL A 102 9.50 -2.86 -5.42
CA VAL A 102 8.31 -2.49 -4.65
C VAL A 102 7.11 -2.28 -5.57
N LEU A 103 5.93 -2.68 -5.09
CA LEU A 103 4.65 -2.29 -5.65
C LEU A 103 3.93 -1.40 -4.63
N TYR A 104 3.60 -0.17 -5.03
CA TYR A 104 2.64 0.67 -4.32
C TYR A 104 1.29 0.63 -5.01
N SER A 105 0.22 0.45 -4.24
CA SER A 105 -1.16 0.57 -4.68
C SER A 105 -1.88 1.59 -3.82
N ALA A 106 -2.44 2.63 -4.44
CA ALA A 106 -3.28 3.62 -3.78
C ALA A 106 -4.75 3.41 -4.14
N TYR A 107 -5.65 3.63 -3.19
CA TYR A 107 -7.09 3.53 -3.41
C TYR A 107 -7.69 4.92 -3.58
N ALA A 108 -8.23 5.19 -4.77
CA ALA A 108 -8.92 6.43 -5.11
C ALA A 108 -10.42 6.14 -5.30
N PRO A 109 -11.25 6.21 -4.24
CA PRO A 109 -12.69 6.01 -4.36
C PRO A 109 -13.35 7.13 -5.20
N PRO A 110 -14.61 6.93 -5.65
CA PRO A 110 -15.35 7.97 -6.37
C PRO A 110 -15.32 9.32 -5.64
N GLY A 111 -15.02 10.39 -6.39
CA GLY A 111 -14.85 11.75 -5.85
C GLY A 111 -13.39 12.13 -5.55
N VAL A 112 -12.43 11.20 -5.69
CA VAL A 112 -11.00 11.51 -5.74
C VAL A 112 -10.59 11.79 -7.17
N GLU A 113 -10.06 12.98 -7.43
CA GLU A 113 -9.62 13.39 -8.76
C GLU A 113 -8.42 12.53 -9.26
N GLN A 114 -8.44 12.21 -10.55
CA GLN A 114 -7.35 11.45 -11.19
C GLN A 114 -6.01 12.21 -11.10
N GLU A 115 -6.05 13.54 -11.17
CA GLU A 115 -4.88 14.40 -11.02
C GLU A 115 -4.24 14.28 -9.62
N LEU A 116 -5.07 14.29 -8.56
CA LEU A 116 -4.59 14.08 -7.19
C LEU A 116 -3.96 12.69 -7.03
N THR A 117 -4.57 11.67 -7.64
CA THR A 117 -4.03 10.30 -7.63
C THR A 117 -2.67 10.25 -8.34
N MET A 118 -2.56 10.86 -9.53
CA MET A 118 -1.29 10.91 -10.27
C MET A 118 -0.22 11.69 -9.50
N LYS A 119 -0.59 12.81 -8.87
CA LYS A 119 0.31 13.58 -8.01
C LYS A 119 0.83 12.73 -6.85
N HIS A 120 -0.04 11.99 -6.17
CA HIS A 120 0.35 11.11 -5.07
C HIS A 120 1.34 10.02 -5.52
N LEU A 121 1.12 9.41 -6.70
CA LEU A 121 2.06 8.45 -7.29
C LEU A 121 3.41 9.11 -7.65
N ASN A 122 3.40 10.34 -8.17
CA ASN A 122 4.61 11.08 -8.49
C ASN A 122 5.40 11.47 -7.23
N ASP A 123 4.72 11.87 -6.16
CA ASP A 123 5.35 12.20 -4.88
C ASP A 123 6.06 10.98 -4.29
N MET A 124 5.39 9.81 -4.26
CA MET A 124 6.02 8.55 -3.80
C MET A 124 7.27 8.20 -4.62
N GLU A 125 7.20 8.31 -5.95
CA GLU A 125 8.34 8.10 -6.84
C GLU A 125 9.49 9.08 -6.52
N GLY A 126 9.18 10.35 -6.29
CA GLY A 126 10.15 11.36 -5.87
C GLY A 126 10.82 11.01 -4.54
N TYR A 127 10.04 10.61 -3.54
CA TYR A 127 10.56 10.25 -2.22
C TYR A 127 11.44 8.99 -2.26
N VAL A 128 11.08 7.98 -3.05
CA VAL A 128 11.93 6.80 -3.26
C VAL A 128 13.29 7.20 -3.84
N ARG A 129 13.31 8.14 -4.80
CA ARG A 129 14.56 8.60 -5.43
C ARG A 129 15.45 9.44 -4.51
N LEU A 130 14.94 9.94 -3.38
CA LEU A 130 15.78 10.65 -2.40
C LEU A 130 16.83 9.72 -1.78
N PHE A 131 16.48 8.46 -1.51
CA PHE A 131 17.40 7.48 -0.93
C PHE A 131 17.90 6.43 -1.94
N SER A 132 17.21 6.26 -3.08
CA SER A 132 17.64 5.38 -4.17
C SER A 132 17.56 6.11 -5.51
N LYS A 133 18.60 6.90 -5.82
CA LYS A 133 18.64 7.76 -7.02
C LYS A 133 18.49 7.01 -8.34
N GLU A 134 18.92 5.74 -8.36
CA GLU A 134 18.88 4.87 -9.53
C GLU A 134 17.56 4.09 -9.66
N ALA A 135 16.61 4.28 -8.73
CA ALA A 135 15.32 3.61 -8.79
C ALA A 135 14.53 3.99 -10.07
N VAL A 136 14.09 2.98 -10.80
CA VAL A 136 13.33 3.11 -12.04
C VAL A 136 11.88 2.70 -11.84
N THR A 137 10.96 3.55 -12.24
CA THR A 137 9.53 3.23 -12.28
C THR A 137 9.24 2.43 -13.55
N THR A 138 8.99 1.13 -13.41
CA THR A 138 8.67 0.27 -14.57
C THR A 138 7.20 0.43 -15.02
N VAL A 139 6.29 0.61 -14.06
CA VAL A 139 4.85 0.78 -14.32
C VAL A 139 4.29 1.85 -13.38
N LYS A 140 3.53 2.80 -13.95
CA LYS A 140 2.72 3.78 -13.21
C LYS A 140 1.44 4.01 -13.99
N LYS A 141 0.31 3.56 -13.46
CA LYS A 141 -0.99 3.58 -14.13
C LYS A 141 -2.10 3.85 -13.14
N ILE A 142 -3.15 4.50 -13.62
CA ILE A 142 -4.42 4.65 -12.91
C ILE A 142 -5.45 3.82 -13.66
N TYR A 143 -6.22 3.04 -12.92
CA TYR A 143 -7.33 2.23 -13.43
C TYR A 143 -8.63 2.85 -12.91
N GLY A 144 -9.61 3.01 -13.78
CA GLY A 144 -10.94 3.59 -13.49
C GLY A 144 -12.05 2.72 -14.07
#